data_AF-A0A533Z9W9-F1
#
_entry.id   AF-A0A533Z9W9-F1
#
_cell.length_a   1.000
_cell.length_b   1.000
_cell.length_c   1.000
_cell.angle_alpha   90.00
_cell.angle_beta   90.00
_cell.angle_gamma   90.00
#
_symmetry.space_group_name_H-M   'P 1'
#
loop_
_entity.id
_entity.type
_entity.pdbx_description
1 polymer ?
#
loop_
_entity_poly.entity_id
_entity_poly.type
_entity_poly.pdbx_seq_one_letter_code
_entity_poly.pdbx_strand_id
1 'polypeptide(L)' 'ATEKLAGKVIEAELEKKHGKAVWEVEIVGEDGKVTEVHVDADSGAVIDMEAKEEKEHKGKGKVKK' A
#
# COMPACT_ATOMS: atom_id res chain seq x y z
N ALA A 1 -6.32 6.68 -20.49
CA ALA A 1 -6.80 5.47 -19.78
C ALA A 1 -5.73 5.11 -18.75
N THR A 2 -6.11 4.77 -17.52
CA THR A 2 -5.15 4.51 -16.44
C THR A 2 -4.55 3.12 -16.59
N GLU A 3 -3.40 3.01 -17.26
CA GLU A 3 -2.51 1.85 -17.20
C GLU A 3 -1.80 1.86 -15.83
N LYS A 4 -2.60 1.76 -14.77
CA LYS A 4 -2.12 1.72 -13.39
C LYS A 4 -2.01 0.25 -13.05
N LEU A 5 -0.77 -0.23 -12.96
CA LEU A 5 -0.31 -1.46 -12.30
C LEU A 5 -1.35 -2.60 -12.34
N ALA A 6 -1.12 -3.63 -13.16
CA ALA A 6 -1.93 -4.85 -13.20
C ALA A 6 -1.90 -5.60 -11.86
N GLY A 7 -2.57 -5.04 -10.87
CA GLY A 7 -2.52 -5.41 -9.47
C GLY A 7 -3.73 -4.84 -8.75
N LYS A 8 -4.17 -5.58 -7.73
CA LYS A 8 -5.34 -5.23 -6.93
C LYS A 8 -4.89 -4.42 -5.72
N VAL A 9 -5.46 -3.24 -5.53
CA VAL A 9 -5.30 -2.51 -4.26
C VAL A 9 -5.92 -3.37 -3.16
N ILE A 10 -5.12 -3.73 -2.16
CA ILE A 10 -5.56 -4.51 -1.00
C ILE A 10 -5.79 -3.64 0.22
N GLU A 11 -5.03 -2.55 0.33
CA GLU A 11 -5.11 -1.61 1.44
C GLU A 11 -4.77 -0.20 0.98
N ALA A 12 -5.43 0.78 1.58
CA ALA A 12 -5.09 2.19 1.43
C ALA A 12 -5.35 2.88 2.77
N GLU A 13 -4.30 3.33 3.43
CA GLU A 13 -4.37 3.98 4.74
C GLU A 13 -3.87 5.42 4.66
N LEU A 14 -4.58 6.34 5.32
CA LEU A 14 -4.18 7.74 5.41
C LEU A 14 -3.51 8.00 6.76
N GLU A 15 -2.20 8.16 6.72
CA GLU A 15 -1.38 8.47 7.88
C GLU A 15 -1.13 9.99 7.98
N LYS A 16 -0.99 10.49 9.22
CA LYS A 16 -0.57 11.88 9.48
C LYS A 16 0.79 11.89 10.16
N LYS A 17 1.86 12.13 9.40
CA LYS A 17 3.22 12.33 9.93
C LYS A 17 3.55 13.81 10.00
N HIS A 18 3.89 14.29 11.20
CA HIS A 18 4.36 15.68 11.43
C HIS A 18 3.41 16.77 10.87
N GLY A 19 2.10 16.53 10.92
CA GLY A 19 1.09 17.45 10.40
C GLY A 19 0.88 17.39 8.88
N LYS A 20 1.61 16.54 8.16
CA LYS A 20 1.38 16.23 6.75
C LYS A 20 0.63 14.90 6.64
N ALA A 21 -0.35 14.87 5.74
CA ALA A 21 -1.08 13.66 5.42
C ALA A 21 -0.36 12.92 4.29
N VAL A 22 -0.19 11.61 4.44
CA VAL A 22 0.45 10.72 3.49
C VAL A 22 -0.45 9.50 3.32
N TRP A 23 -0.73 9.15 2.08
CA TRP A 23 -1.42 7.92 1.73
C TRP A 23 -0.41 6.80 1.59
N GLU A 24 -0.64 5.68 2.26
CA GLU A 24 0.03 4.42 2.03
C GLU A 24 -0.93 3.51 1.26
N VAL A 25 -0.52 3.08 0.07
CA VAL A 25 -1.34 2.23 -0.80
C VAL A 25 -0.60 0.93 -1.06
N GLU A 26 -1.18 -0.19 -0.64
CA GLU A 26 -0.64 -1.52 -0.91
C GLU A 26 -1.37 -2.16 -2.10
N ILE A 27 -0.57 -2.60 -3.08
CA ILE A 27 -1.05 -3.16 -4.34
C ILE A 27 -0.47 -4.56 -4.50
N VAL A 28 -1.33 -5.58 -4.55
CA VAL A 28 -0.90 -6.95 -4.85
C VAL A 28 -0.93 -7.20 -6.35
N GLY A 29 0.20 -7.56 -6.94
CA GLY A 29 0.28 -8.00 -8.34
C GLY A 29 -0.31 -9.39 -8.54
N GLU A 30 -0.59 -9.77 -9.78
CA GLU A 30 -1.00 -11.14 -10.13
C GLU A 30 0.07 -12.19 -9.75
N ASP A 31 1.33 -11.78 -9.65
CA ASP A 31 2.46 -12.58 -9.20
C ASP A 31 2.51 -12.76 -7.66
N GLY A 32 1.56 -12.18 -6.92
CA GLY A 32 1.47 -12.28 -5.47
C GLY A 32 2.37 -11.32 -4.71
N LYS A 33 3.21 -10.53 -5.39
CA LYS A 33 4.05 -9.50 -4.76
C LYS A 33 3.22 -8.30 -4.38
N VAL A 34 3.53 -7.72 -3.22
CA VAL A 34 2.90 -6.49 -2.74
C VAL A 34 3.83 -5.31 -3.03
N THR A 35 3.30 -4.24 -3.59
CA THR A 35 3.99 -2.97 -3.74
C THR A 35 3.32 -1.96 -2.83
N GLU A 36 4.10 -1.40 -1.92
CA GLU A 36 3.70 -0.28 -1.07
C GLU A 36 4.05 1.03 -1.80
N VAL A 37 3.10 1.96 -1.83
CA VAL A 37 3.23 3.24 -2.49
C VAL A 37 2.87 4.33 -1.49
N HIS A 38 3.82 5.20 -1.15
CA HIS A 38 3.55 6.39 -0.35
C HIS A 38 3.31 7.59 -1.26
N VAL A 39 2.16 8.24 -1.04
CA VAL A 39 1.72 9.40 -1.81
C VAL A 39 1.49 10.56 -0.86
N ASP A 40 2.08 11.71 -1.14
CA ASP A 40 1.79 12.94 -0.43
C ASP A 40 0.31 13.31 -0.64
N ALA A 41 -0.47 13.42 0.43
CA ALA A 41 -1.91 13.60 0.34
C ALA A 41 -2.32 15.03 -0.04
N ASP A 42 -1.40 15.99 0.01
CA ASP A 42 -1.65 17.39 -0.34
C ASP A 42 -1.52 17.60 -1.86
N SER A 43 -0.44 17.09 -2.45
CA SER A 43 -0.12 17.23 -3.87
C SER A 43 -0.55 16.03 -4.73
N GLY A 44 -0.77 14.87 -4.12
CA GLY A 44 -0.95 13.60 -4.84
C GLY A 44 0.33 13.06 -5.48
N ALA A 45 1.50 13.60 -5.14
CA ALA A 45 2.78 13.14 -5.66
C ALA A 45 3.22 11.85 -4.95
N VAL A 46 3.66 10.86 -5.72
CA VAL A 46 4.29 9.67 -5.15
C VAL A 46 5.64 10.09 -4.59
N ILE A 47 5.79 9.94 -3.28
CA ILE A 47 7.02 10.30 -2.55
C ILE A 47 7.88 9.07 -2.25
N ASP A 48 7.28 7.88 -2.22
CA ASP A 48 7.99 6.62 -2.02
C ASP A 48 7.27 5.44 -2.70
N MET A 49 8.02 4.43 -3.11
CA MET A 49 7.52 3.19 -3.70
C MET A 49 8.49 2.05 -3.37
N GLU A 50 8.04 1.11 -2.54
CA GLU A 50 8.82 -0.07 -2.19
C GLU A 50 8.06 -1.34 -2.54
N ALA A 51 8.72 -2.25 -3.25
CA ALA A 51 8.20 -3.60 -3.45
C ALA A 51 8.42 -4.39 -2.14
N LYS A 52 7.34 -4.71 -1.43
CA LYS A 52 7.39 -5.68 -0.33
C LYS A 52 7.59 -7.06 -0.94
N GLU A 53 8.85 -7.49 -0.98
CA GLU A 53 9.19 -8.90 -1.20
C GLU A 53 8.63 -9.70 -0.02
N GLU A 54 7.76 -10.66 -0.33
CA GLU A 54 7.02 -11.51 0.60
C GLU A 54 7.89 -11.99 1.77
N LYS A 55 7.86 -11.25 2.88
CA LYS A 55 8.13 -11.83 4.19
C LYS A 55 6.78 -12.15 4.78
N GLU A 56 6.37 -13.40 4.61
CA GLU A 56 5.22 -14.07 5.23
C GLU A 56 4.28 -13.10 5.97
N HIS A 57 3.09 -12.82 5.40
CA HIS A 57 1.94 -12.44 6.21
C HIS A 57 1.55 -13.62 7.12
N LYS A 58 2.38 -13.90 8.13
CA LYS A 58 2.10 -14.88 9.17
C LYS A 58 1.08 -14.28 10.12
N GLY A 59 -0.19 -14.51 9.79
CA GLY A 59 -1.29 -14.64 10.73
C GLY A 59 -1.64 -13.40 11.56
N LYS A 60 -2.67 -12.68 11.10
CA LYS A 60 -3.69 -12.16 12.03
C LYS A 60 -5.07 -12.68 11.66
N GLY A 61 -5.19 -14.01 11.64
CA GLY A 61 -6.46 -14.65 11.96
C GLY A 61 -6.85 -14.33 13.40
N LYS A 62 -7.50 -13.19 13.63
CA LYS A 62 -8.26 -12.97 14.87
C LYS A 62 -9.62 -13.67 14.73
N VAL A 63 -9.63 -14.99 14.81
CA VAL A 63 -10.84 -15.71 15.27
C VAL A 63 -10.94 -15.42 16.76
N LYS A 64 -11.81 -14.47 17.13
CA LYS A 64 -12.25 -14.33 18.52
C LYS A 64 -13.42 -15.30 18.71
N LYS A 65 -13.17 -16.35 19.49
CA LYS A 65 -14.19 -17.24 20.03
C LYS A 65 -14.79 -16.64 21.30
#